data_AF-A0A840TJH5-F1
#
_entry.id   AF-A0A840TJH5-F1
#
_cell.length_a   1.000
_cell.length_b   1.000
_cell.length_c   1.000
_cell.angle_alpha   90.00
_cell.angle_beta   90.00
_cell.angle_gamma   90.00
#
_symmetry.space_group_name_H-M   'P 1'
#
loop_
_entity.id
_entity.type
_entity.pdbx_description
1 polymer ?
#
loop_
_entity_poly.entity_id
_entity_poly.type
_entity_poly.pdbx_seq_one_letter_code
_entity_poly.pdbx_strand_id
1 'polypeptide(L)'
;MIAFILQYTENGRSGTITFSSPETTFDMWYEFAASPALVIIGIPTPQHWEAQTKTPLPTRAALLDQIAKQVIKDKVGSNGYHHVDDHTITIFTGKNPR
;
A
#
# COMPACT_ATOMS: atom_id res chain seq x y z
N MET A 1 -5.38 -9.64 14.01
CA MET A 1 -5.02 -9.42 12.60
C MET A 1 -6.31 -9.30 11.82
N ILE A 2 -6.44 -8.29 10.95
CA ILE A 2 -7.56 -8.21 10.01
C ILE A 2 -7.24 -9.22 8.91
N ALA A 3 -8.19 -10.11 8.60
CA ALA A 3 -8.05 -10.99 7.45
C ALA A 3 -8.27 -10.15 6.18
N PHE A 4 -7.23 -9.97 5.38
CA PHE A 4 -7.33 -9.28 4.09
C PHE A 4 -6.51 -10.01 3.02
N ILE A 5 -6.82 -9.71 1.76
CA ILE A 5 -6.11 -10.19 0.58
C ILE A 5 -5.73 -8.99 -0.27
N LEU A 6 -4.54 -9.02 -0.87
CA LEU A 6 -4.14 -8.10 -1.93
C LEU A 6 -4.12 -8.86 -3.26
N GLN A 7 -4.82 -8.33 -4.26
CA GLN A 7 -4.76 -8.80 -5.63
C GLN A 7 -4.07 -7.75 -6.49
N TYR A 8 -3.21 -8.20 -7.39
CA TYR A 8 -2.41 -7.33 -8.25
C TYR A 8 -2.82 -7.52 -9.70
N THR A 9 -3.26 -6.45 -10.36
CA THR A 9 -3.40 -6.40 -11.82
C THR A 9 -2.22 -5.65 -12.39
N GLU A 10 -1.41 -6.31 -13.20
CA GLU A 10 -0.17 -5.75 -13.75
C GLU A 10 -0.38 -5.22 -15.18
N ASN A 11 0.02 -3.97 -15.42
CA ASN A 11 -0.04 -3.29 -16.71
C ASN A 11 1.36 -2.75 -17.08
N GLY A 12 2.34 -3.65 -17.12
CA GLY A 12 3.74 -3.29 -17.36
C GLY A 12 4.40 -2.72 -16.10
N ARG A 13 4.76 -1.43 -16.11
CA ARG A 13 5.41 -0.76 -14.96
C ARG A 13 4.44 -0.25 -13.90
N SER A 14 3.15 -0.26 -14.18
CA SER A 14 2.12 0.18 -13.25
C SER A 14 1.00 -0.84 -13.19
N GLY A 15 0.04 -0.61 -12.29
CA GLY A 15 -1.11 -1.49 -12.16
C GLY A 15 -2.04 -1.06 -11.04
N THR A 16 -2.88 -2.00 -10.63
CA THR A 16 -3.85 -1.83 -9.55
C THR A 16 -3.62 -2.88 -8.47
N ILE A 17 -3.59 -2.44 -7.22
CA ILE A 17 -3.69 -3.27 -6.03
C ILE A 17 -5.13 -3.19 -5.54
N THR A 18 -5.85 -4.30 -5.57
CA THR A 18 -7.18 -4.40 -4.97
C THR A 18 -7.03 -4.95 -3.56
N PHE A 19 -7.37 -4.12 -2.56
CA PHE A 19 -7.49 -4.54 -1.16
C PHE A 19 -8.88 -5.14 -0.95
N SER A 20 -8.97 -6.28 -0.27
CA SER A 20 -10.25 -6.87 0.12
C SER A 20 -10.20 -7.46 1.53
N SER A 21 -11.23 -7.14 2.31
CA SER A 21 -11.49 -7.63 3.67
C SER A 21 -12.99 -7.94 3.80
N PRO A 22 -13.46 -8.59 4.86
CA PRO A 22 -14.89 -8.77 5.10
C PRO A 22 -15.69 -7.45 5.15
N GLU A 23 -15.06 -6.35 5.58
CA GLU A 23 -15.71 -5.07 5.81
C GLU A 23 -15.69 -4.14 4.59
N THR A 24 -14.67 -4.24 3.74
CA THR A 24 -14.49 -3.34 2.60
C THR A 24 -13.58 -3.89 1.51
N THR A 25 -13.76 -3.35 0.32
CA THR A 25 -12.89 -3.52 -0.85
C THR A 25 -12.65 -2.16 -1.49
N PHE A 26 -11.39 -1.88 -1.83
CA PHE A 26 -11.02 -0.68 -2.57
C PHE A 26 -9.74 -0.89 -3.38
N ASP A 27 -9.59 -0.08 -4.42
CA ASP A 27 -8.46 -0.14 -5.34
C ASP A 27 -7.45 0.96 -5.05
N MET A 28 -6.18 0.63 -5.26
CA MET A 28 -5.05 1.55 -5.20
C MET A 28 -4.24 1.39 -6.48
N TRP A 29 -3.93 2.51 -7.13
CA TRP A 29 -2.96 2.50 -8.22
C TRP A 29 -1.55 2.27 -7.66
N TYR A 30 -0.68 1.58 -8.42
CA TYR A 30 0.74 1.48 -8.11
C TYR A 30 1.62 1.62 -9.36
N GLU A 31 2.89 1.99 -9.14
CA GLU A 31 3.94 2.03 -10.15
C GLU A 31 5.29 1.56 -9.59
N PHE A 32 6.06 0.84 -10.42
CA PHE A 32 7.46 0.53 -10.16
C PHE A 32 8.34 1.76 -10.38
N ALA A 33 9.04 2.15 -9.32
CA ALA A 33 9.96 3.29 -9.31
C ALA A 33 11.40 2.87 -9.65
N ALA A 34 12.26 3.88 -9.83
CA ALA A 34 13.70 3.68 -9.92
C ALA A 34 14.33 3.71 -8.52
N SER A 35 15.42 2.93 -8.34
CA SER A 35 16.18 2.85 -7.10
C SER A 35 16.48 4.24 -6.49
N PRO A 36 16.32 4.43 -5.17
CA PRO A 36 16.13 3.40 -4.15
C PRO A 36 14.67 2.98 -3.89
N ALA A 37 13.69 3.67 -4.48
CA ALA A 37 12.29 3.29 -4.38
C ALA A 37 11.99 2.12 -5.34
N LEU A 38 11.26 1.11 -4.86
CA LEU A 38 10.80 -0.01 -5.69
C LEU A 38 9.37 0.21 -6.18
N VAL A 39 8.46 0.60 -5.27
CA VAL A 39 7.04 0.73 -5.57
C VAL A 39 6.49 2.01 -4.95
N ILE A 40 5.71 2.75 -5.72
CA ILE A 40 4.88 3.86 -5.23
C ILE A 40 3.42 3.41 -5.36
N ILE A 41 2.64 3.54 -4.29
CA ILE A 41 1.23 3.19 -4.23
C ILE A 41 0.45 4.45 -3.93
N GLY A 42 -0.50 4.83 -4.79
CA GLY A 42 -1.42 5.93 -4.54
C GLY A 42 -2.51 5.52 -3.55
N ILE A 43 -2.77 6.37 -2.55
CA ILE A 43 -3.73 6.10 -1.48
C ILE A 43 -4.72 7.27 -1.33
N PRO A 44 -5.96 7.01 -0.85
CA PRO A 44 -6.88 8.08 -0.51
C PRO A 44 -6.30 9.00 0.58
N THR A 45 -6.41 10.30 0.36
CA THR A 45 -6.01 11.31 1.36
C THR A 45 -6.88 11.22 2.61
N PRO A 46 -6.43 11.73 3.77
CA PRO A 46 -7.26 11.72 4.99
C PRO A 46 -8.67 12.29 4.80
N GLN A 47 -8.81 13.34 3.98
CA GLN A 47 -10.09 13.99 3.68
C GLN A 47 -11.03 13.13 2.83
N HIS A 48 -10.52 12.15 2.08
CA HIS A 48 -11.30 11.30 1.19
C HIS A 48 -11.33 9.83 1.63
N TRP A 49 -10.58 9.50 2.68
CA TRP A 49 -10.39 8.15 3.17
C TRP A 49 -11.71 7.41 3.42
N GLU A 50 -12.54 7.89 4.35
CA GLU A 50 -13.76 7.19 4.75
C GLU A 50 -14.75 7.08 3.58
N ALA A 51 -14.80 8.10 2.72
CA ALA A 51 -15.67 8.11 1.55
C ALA A 51 -15.28 7.04 0.52
N GLN A 52 -13.98 6.85 0.28
CA GLN A 52 -13.44 5.95 -0.73
C GLN A 52 -13.22 4.52 -0.22
N THR A 53 -12.81 4.34 1.04
CA THR A 53 -12.46 3.02 1.59
C THR A 53 -13.52 2.45 2.52
N LYS A 54 -14.54 3.23 2.90
CA LYS A 54 -15.55 2.85 3.91
C LYS A 54 -14.94 2.39 5.25
N THR A 55 -13.69 2.80 5.51
CA THR A 55 -12.96 2.45 6.71
C THR A 55 -12.79 3.71 7.57
N PRO A 56 -12.90 3.65 8.91
CA PRO A 56 -12.71 4.82 9.77
C PRO A 56 -11.33 5.47 9.59
N LEU A 57 -11.28 6.81 9.60
CA LEU A 57 -10.02 7.55 9.50
C LEU A 57 -9.00 7.20 10.61
N PRO A 58 -9.40 6.97 11.88
CA PRO A 58 -8.46 6.61 12.94
C PRO A 58 -7.68 5.31 12.68
N THR A 59 -8.21 4.40 11.86
CA THR A 59 -7.52 3.14 11.53
C THR A 59 -6.64 3.24 10.29
N ARG A 60 -6.67 4.38 9.57
CA ARG A 60 -5.95 4.60 8.31
C ARG A 60 -4.48 4.24 8.41
N ALA A 61 -3.77 4.82 9.37
CA ALA A 61 -2.32 4.60 9.50
C ALA A 61 -1.97 3.12 9.74
N ALA A 62 -2.72 2.45 10.62
CA ALA A 62 -2.50 1.03 10.93
C ALA A 62 -2.81 0.13 9.73
N LEU A 63 -3.86 0.42 8.95
CA LEU A 63 -4.20 -0.36 7.77
C LEU A 63 -3.17 -0.17 6.65
N LEU A 64 -2.73 1.06 6.41
CA LEU A 64 -1.71 1.37 5.40
C LEU A 64 -0.36 0.72 5.74
N ASP A 65 0.04 0.68 7.01
CA ASP A 65 1.22 -0.05 7.47
C ASP A 65 1.11 -1.56 7.19
N GLN A 66 -0.05 -2.17 7.42
CA GLN A 66 -0.28 -3.58 7.10
C GLN A 66 -0.25 -3.88 5.60
N ILE A 67 -0.87 -3.01 4.78
CA ILE A 67 -0.83 -3.11 3.32
C ILE A 67 0.63 -3.02 2.85
N ALA A 68 1.39 -2.02 3.33
CA ALA A 68 2.78 -1.84 2.94
C ALA A 68 3.65 -3.05 3.29
N LYS A 69 3.48 -3.61 4.50
CA LYS A 69 4.17 -4.84 4.93
C LYS A 69 3.84 -6.03 4.03
N GLN A 70 2.58 -6.18 3.64
CA GLN A 70 2.17 -7.25 2.73
C GLN A 70 2.76 -7.05 1.33
N VAL A 71 2.76 -5.83 0.78
CA VAL A 71 3.40 -5.56 -0.53
C VAL A 71 4.91 -5.79 -0.48
N ILE A 72 5.60 -5.42 0.60
CA ILE A 72 7.02 -5.74 0.79
C ILE A 72 7.24 -7.25 0.70
N LYS A 73 6.45 -8.04 1.44
CA LYS A 73 6.52 -9.50 1.41
C LYS A 73 6.30 -10.06 0.00
N ASP A 74 5.35 -9.50 -0.74
CA ASP A 74 4.95 -10.02 -2.05
C ASP A 74 5.90 -9.61 -3.19
N LYS A 75 6.46 -8.39 -3.16
CA LYS A 75 7.20 -7.79 -4.29
C LYS A 75 8.68 -7.55 -4.03
N VAL A 76 9.11 -7.40 -2.77
CA VAL A 76 10.51 -7.13 -2.39
C VAL A 76 11.16 -8.39 -1.79
N GLY A 77 10.41 -9.16 -1.00
CA GLY A 77 10.93 -10.19 -0.12
C GLY A 77 11.17 -9.67 1.31
N SER A 78 12.11 -10.28 2.05
CA SER A 78 12.27 -10.05 3.49
C SER A 78 13.06 -8.79 3.90
N ASN A 79 13.61 -8.03 2.94
CA ASN A 79 14.49 -6.90 3.23
C ASN A 79 14.03 -5.62 2.52
N GLY A 80 12.96 -5.01 3.04
CA GLY A 80 12.44 -3.73 2.58
C GLY A 80 11.80 -2.92 3.71
N TYR A 81 11.59 -1.64 3.46
CA TYR A 81 10.90 -0.71 4.37
C TYR A 81 9.96 0.20 3.59
N HIS A 82 9.08 0.91 4.30
CA HIS A 82 8.12 1.81 3.66
C HIS A 82 8.03 3.14 4.39
N HIS A 83 7.62 4.17 3.65
CA HIS A 83 7.17 5.45 4.18
C HIS A 83 5.73 5.70 3.71
N VAL A 84 4.92 6.28 4.59
CA VAL A 84 3.55 6.69 4.29
C VAL A 84 3.47 8.21 4.45
N ASP A 85 2.93 8.89 3.46
CA ASP A 85 2.49 10.28 3.57
C ASP A 85 0.97 10.39 3.32
N ASP A 86 0.46 11.59 3.05
CA ASP A 86 -0.96 11.78 2.82
C ASP A 86 -1.47 11.19 1.50
N HIS A 87 -0.60 10.99 0.51
CA HIS A 87 -0.97 10.62 -0.86
C HIS A 87 -0.43 9.27 -1.29
N THR A 88 0.67 8.81 -0.69
CA THR A 88 1.36 7.61 -1.14
C THR A 88 1.89 6.73 -0.01
N ILE A 89 2.02 5.44 -0.33
CA ILE A 89 2.97 4.54 0.30
C ILE A 89 4.15 4.41 -0.66
N THR A 90 5.36 4.72 -0.20
CA THR A 90 6.59 4.45 -0.95
C THR A 90 7.33 3.28 -0.32
N ILE A 91 7.62 2.25 -1.11
CA ILE A 91 8.33 1.04 -0.69
C ILE A 91 9.77 1.09 -1.22
N PHE A 92 10.72 0.79 -0.35
CA PHE A 92 12.15 0.78 -0.63
C PHE A 92 12.74 -0.62 -0.40
N THR A 93 13.83 -0.93 -1.11
CA THR A 93 14.62 -2.13 -0.83
C THR A 93 15.71 -1.85 0.21
N GLY A 94 16.11 -2.87 0.96
CA GLY A 94 17.18 -2.79 1.97
C GLY A 94 16.69 -2.50 3.39
N LYS A 95 17.64 -2.20 4.27
CA LYS A 95 17.36 -1.82 5.66
C LYS A 95 16.91 -0.37 5.73
N ASN A 96 15.96 -0.08 6.61
CA ASN A 96 15.56 1.29 6.91
C ASN A 96 16.80 2.09 7.40
N PRO A 97 17.19 3.19 6.74
CA PRO A 97 18.36 3.99 7.13
C PRO A 97 18.10 4.91 8.34
N ARG A 98 16.91 4.86 8.94
CA ARG A 98 16.49 5.68 10.08
C ARG A 98 16.38 4.85 11.36
#